data_AF-A0A7X7SHE6-F1
#
_entry.id   AF-A0A7X7SHE6-F1
#
_cell.length_a   1.000
_cell.length_b   1.000
_cell.length_c   1.000
_cell.angle_alpha   90.00
_cell.angle_beta   90.00
_cell.angle_gamma   90.00
#
_symmetry.space_group_name_H-M   'P 1'
#
loop_
_entity.id
_entity.type
_entity.pdbx_description
1 polymer ?
#
loop_
_entity_poly.entity_id
_entity_poly.type
_entity_poly.pdbx_seq_one_letter_code
_entity_poly.pdbx_strand_id
1 'polypeptide(L)'
;MATFVDPIADAAEAYEGLRGLAHAARAFEDPADTYRVLGEVSGSVRLLRQVLDQLSCAHADHRDIAFTDDRAPEEAVALAAADELHQAADGLDEVADRVMRAHEASGRIAWHTHTSPEPERSRRWVNVMWCSSKEPRQMKCWS
;
A
#
# COMPACT_ATOMS: atom_id res chain seq x y z
N MET A 1 -8.26 -16.35 15.98
CA MET A 1 -6.96 -15.71 16.20
C MET A 1 -5.94 -16.66 15.63
N ALA A 2 -5.10 -16.18 14.71
CA ALA A 2 -4.11 -17.00 14.02
C ALA A 2 -3.28 -17.83 15.02
N THR A 3 -3.19 -19.12 14.74
CA THR A 3 -2.49 -20.10 15.56
C THR A 3 -1.02 -20.21 15.16
N PHE A 4 -0.68 -19.82 13.94
CA PHE A 4 0.65 -19.88 13.32
C PHE A 4 1.24 -21.30 13.25
N VAL A 5 0.41 -22.31 13.50
CA VAL A 5 0.81 -23.73 13.53
C VAL A 5 -0.14 -24.62 12.73
N ASP A 6 -1.37 -24.16 12.50
CA ASP A 6 -2.35 -24.83 11.65
C ASP A 6 -2.62 -23.98 10.40
N PRO A 7 -1.89 -24.22 9.28
CA PRO A 7 -2.05 -23.43 8.07
C PRO A 7 -3.46 -23.56 7.45
N ILE A 8 -4.22 -24.63 7.75
CA ILE A 8 -5.59 -24.80 7.24
C ILE A 8 -6.53 -23.88 8.01
N ALA A 9 -6.48 -23.91 9.34
CA ALA A 9 -7.28 -23.02 10.17
C ALA A 9 -6.93 -21.53 9.93
N ASP A 10 -5.63 -21.23 9.82
CA ASP A 10 -5.15 -19.86 9.59
C ASP A 10 -5.56 -19.34 8.19
N ALA A 11 -5.60 -20.20 7.16
CA ALA A 11 -6.10 -19.82 5.84
C ALA A 11 -7.60 -19.47 5.87
N ALA A 12 -8.42 -20.21 6.63
CA ALA A 12 -9.83 -19.90 6.81
C ALA A 12 -10.05 -18.58 7.55
N GLU A 13 -9.26 -18.31 8.59
CA GLU A 13 -9.30 -17.03 9.31
C GLU A 13 -8.85 -15.85 8.42
N ALA A 14 -7.80 -16.02 7.63
CA ALA A 14 -7.35 -15.01 6.67
C ALA A 14 -8.45 -14.67 5.65
N TYR A 15 -9.15 -15.69 5.13
CA TYR A 15 -10.29 -15.49 4.24
C TYR A 15 -11.41 -14.68 4.91
N GLU A 16 -11.82 -15.03 6.12
CA GLU A 16 -12.86 -14.27 6.84
C GLU A 16 -12.42 -12.84 7.17
N GLY A 17 -11.14 -12.64 7.51
CA GLY A 17 -10.56 -11.31 7.70
C GLY A 17 -10.66 -10.44 6.45
N LEU A 18 -10.26 -10.97 5.28
CA LEU A 18 -10.38 -10.28 3.99
C LEU A 18 -11.84 -10.06 3.60
N ARG A 19 -12.73 -11.01 3.89
CA ARG A 19 -14.17 -10.87 3.66
C ARG A 19 -14.77 -9.75 4.49
N GLY A 20 -14.40 -9.67 5.77
CA GLY A 20 -14.79 -8.57 6.67
C GLY A 20 -14.27 -7.22 6.18
N LEU A 21 -13.00 -7.16 5.77
CA LEU A 21 -12.40 -5.96 5.20
C LEU A 21 -13.11 -5.52 3.92
N ALA A 22 -13.36 -6.44 2.99
CA ALA A 22 -14.07 -6.15 1.74
C ALA A 22 -15.50 -5.66 1.98
N HIS A 23 -16.16 -6.15 3.04
CA HIS A 23 -17.47 -5.65 3.45
C HIS A 23 -17.39 -4.22 4.00
N ALA A 24 -16.46 -3.95 4.91
CA ALA A 24 -16.27 -2.63 5.53
C ALA A 24 -15.81 -1.58 4.51
N ALA A 25 -14.93 -1.93 3.57
CA ALA A 25 -14.38 -1.01 2.57
C ALA A 25 -15.41 -0.50 1.53
N ARG A 26 -16.67 -0.95 1.59
CA ARG A 26 -17.76 -0.45 0.74
C ARG A 26 -18.12 1.00 1.07
N ALA A 27 -17.84 1.47 2.28
CA ALA A 27 -18.10 2.84 2.71
C ALA A 27 -17.03 3.30 3.69
N PHE A 28 -16.59 4.55 3.54
CA PHE A 28 -15.71 5.23 4.48
C PHE A 28 -16.43 6.47 4.99
N GLU A 29 -16.65 6.57 6.30
CA GLU A 29 -17.23 7.77 6.93
C GLU A 29 -16.24 8.94 6.88
N ASP A 30 -14.97 8.67 7.20
CA ASP A 30 -13.85 9.57 6.97
C ASP A 30 -12.98 9.05 5.80
N PRO A 31 -12.93 9.74 4.65
CA PRO A 31 -12.05 9.38 3.54
C PRO A 31 -10.56 9.29 3.92
N ALA A 32 -10.13 9.95 5.00
CA ALA A 32 -8.75 9.85 5.49
C ALA A 32 -8.39 8.43 5.98
N ASP A 33 -9.36 7.61 6.38
CA ASP A 33 -9.11 6.24 6.84
C ASP A 33 -8.67 5.31 5.70
N THR A 34 -8.94 5.67 4.44
CA THR A 34 -8.43 4.94 3.26
C THR A 34 -6.90 4.82 3.28
N TYR A 35 -6.19 5.82 3.80
CA TYR A 35 -4.73 5.79 3.93
C TYR A 35 -4.28 4.66 4.87
N ARG A 36 -4.91 4.51 6.04
CA ARG A 36 -4.57 3.46 7.01
C ARG A 36 -4.87 2.08 6.43
N VAL A 37 -6.04 1.92 5.81
CA VAL A 37 -6.44 0.66 5.18
C VAL A 37 -5.46 0.26 4.07
N LEU A 38 -4.98 1.21 3.25
CA LEU A 38 -3.98 0.93 2.22
C LEU A 38 -2.65 0.40 2.79
N GLY A 39 -2.24 0.85 3.98
CA GLY A 39 -1.07 0.33 4.67
C GLY A 39 -1.21 -1.16 5.03
N GLU A 40 -2.34 -1.52 5.64
CA GLU A 40 -2.65 -2.91 6.01
C GLU A 40 -2.83 -3.81 4.78
N VAL A 41 -3.46 -3.30 3.72
CA VAL A 41 -3.60 -4.01 2.44
C VAL A 41 -2.22 -4.26 1.80
N SER A 42 -1.31 -3.28 1.85
CA SER A 42 0.06 -3.47 1.35
C SER A 42 0.80 -4.59 2.08
N GLY A 43 0.68 -4.65 3.42
CA GLY A 43 1.22 -5.75 4.22
C GLY A 43 0.58 -7.08 3.87
N SER A 44 -0.75 -7.10 3.74
CA SER A 44 -1.53 -8.29 3.41
C SER A 44 -1.18 -8.88 2.05
N VAL A 45 -0.95 -8.06 1.02
CA VAL A 45 -0.51 -8.52 -0.31
C VAL A 45 0.86 -9.21 -0.24
N ARG A 46 1.81 -8.65 0.54
CA ARG A 46 3.13 -9.26 0.72
C ARG A 46 3.07 -10.59 1.48
N LEU A 47 2.19 -10.68 2.48
CA LEU A 47 1.94 -11.93 3.20
C LEU A 47 1.29 -12.97 2.28
N LEU A 48 0.31 -12.58 1.46
CA LEU A 48 -0.31 -13.50 0.51
C LEU A 48 0.70 -14.02 -0.52
N ARG A 49 1.60 -13.16 -1.01
CA ARG A 49 2.73 -13.57 -1.86
C ARG A 49 3.58 -14.64 -1.18
N GLN A 50 3.88 -14.45 0.11
CA GLN A 50 4.67 -15.43 0.87
C GLN A 50 3.92 -16.76 1.01
N VAL A 51 2.61 -16.74 1.25
CA VAL A 51 1.79 -17.95 1.31
C VAL A 51 1.79 -18.69 -0.03
N LEU A 52 1.65 -18.00 -1.17
CA LEU A 52 1.67 -18.64 -2.48
C LEU A 52 3.03 -19.30 -2.78
N ASP A 53 4.13 -18.62 -2.45
CA ASP A 53 5.48 -19.17 -2.62
C ASP A 53 5.73 -20.39 -1.70
N GLN A 54 5.19 -20.35 -0.47
CA GLN A 54 5.23 -21.50 0.45
C GLN A 54 4.41 -22.69 -0.04
N LEU A 55 3.22 -22.44 -0.61
CA LEU A 55 2.40 -23.49 -1.22
C LEU A 55 3.08 -24.09 -2.47
N SER A 56 3.73 -23.25 -3.28
CA SER A 56 4.55 -23.69 -4.41
C SER A 56 5.66 -24.66 -3.96
N CYS A 57 6.44 -24.26 -2.95
CA CYS A 57 7.47 -25.11 -2.35
C CYS A 57 6.87 -26.42 -1.81
N ALA A 58 5.73 -26.37 -1.11
CA ALA A 58 5.09 -27.57 -0.58
C ALA A 58 4.70 -28.57 -1.69
N HIS A 59 4.19 -28.09 -2.83
CA HIS A 59 3.89 -28.94 -3.99
C HIS A 59 5.14 -29.53 -4.62
N ALA A 60 6.21 -28.73 -4.79
CA ALA A 60 7.46 -29.19 -5.34
C ALA A 60 8.14 -30.23 -4.43
N ASP A 61 8.14 -30.01 -3.12
CA ASP A 61 8.82 -30.85 -2.13
C ASP A 61 8.17 -32.22 -1.97
N HIS A 62 6.85 -32.32 -2.13
CA HIS A 62 6.07 -33.56 -1.98
C HIS A 62 5.68 -34.21 -3.31
N ARG A 63 6.29 -33.78 -4.43
CA ARG A 63 5.95 -34.28 -5.78
C ARG A 63 6.14 -35.80 -5.94
N ASP A 64 7.07 -36.39 -5.19
CA ASP A 64 7.43 -37.81 -5.22
C ASP A 64 6.34 -38.74 -4.64
N ILE A 65 5.44 -38.18 -3.83
CA ILE A 65 4.27 -38.88 -3.29
C ILE A 65 2.95 -38.43 -3.95
N ALA A 66 3.03 -37.65 -5.03
CA ALA A 66 1.86 -37.21 -5.78
C ALA A 66 1.18 -38.40 -6.48
N PHE A 67 -0.15 -38.33 -6.62
CA PHE A 67 -0.93 -39.33 -7.32
C PHE A 67 -2.04 -38.63 -8.12
N THR A 68 -2.27 -39.08 -9.36
CA THR A 68 -3.41 -38.64 -10.18
C THR A 68 -4.01 -39.82 -10.93
N ASP A 69 -5.33 -39.83 -11.11
CA ASP A 69 -6.03 -40.81 -11.96
C ASP A 69 -5.84 -40.53 -13.47
N ASP A 70 -5.17 -39.43 -13.82
CA ASP A 70 -4.89 -39.04 -15.20
C ASP A 70 -3.80 -39.88 -15.86
N ARG A 71 -3.72 -39.82 -17.20
CA ARG A 71 -2.61 -40.43 -17.96
C ARG A 71 -1.30 -39.62 -17.90
N ALA A 72 -1.26 -38.54 -17.12
CA ALA A 72 -0.10 -37.68 -16.99
C ALA A 72 0.87 -38.21 -15.92
N PRO A 73 2.18 -37.95 -16.03
CA PRO A 73 3.12 -38.23 -14.95
C PRO A 73 2.75 -37.43 -13.70
N GLU A 74 2.59 -38.11 -12.57
CA GLU A 74 2.06 -37.54 -11.31
C GLU A 74 2.95 -36.41 -10.78
N GLU A 75 4.27 -36.61 -10.77
CA GLU A 75 5.25 -35.59 -10.41
C GLU A 75 5.13 -34.32 -11.28
N ALA A 76 4.85 -34.49 -12.58
CA ALA A 76 4.71 -33.37 -13.51
C ALA A 76 3.45 -32.54 -13.21
N VAL A 77 2.38 -33.17 -12.72
CA VAL A 77 1.16 -32.47 -12.29
C VAL A 77 1.43 -31.66 -11.03
N ALA A 78 2.14 -32.22 -10.04
CA ALA A 78 2.51 -31.49 -8.84
C ALA A 78 3.43 -30.30 -9.14
N LEU A 79 4.41 -30.47 -10.03
CA LEU A 79 5.30 -29.39 -10.48
C LEU A 79 4.54 -28.31 -11.25
N ALA A 80 3.59 -28.67 -12.12
CA ALA A 80 2.77 -27.70 -12.81
C ALA A 80 1.96 -26.82 -11.82
N ALA A 81 1.42 -27.42 -10.74
CA ALA A 81 0.74 -26.66 -9.70
C ALA A 81 1.70 -25.71 -8.96
N ALA A 82 2.91 -26.18 -8.64
CA ALA A 82 3.95 -25.37 -8.02
C ALA A 82 4.34 -24.16 -8.89
N ASP A 83 4.53 -24.37 -10.19
CA ASP A 83 4.90 -23.32 -11.14
C ASP A 83 3.81 -22.24 -11.24
N GLU A 84 2.54 -22.61 -11.32
CA GLU A 84 1.42 -21.66 -11.36
C GLU A 84 1.33 -20.83 -10.05
N LEU A 85 1.55 -21.46 -8.90
CA LEU A 85 1.58 -20.77 -7.61
C LEU A 85 2.74 -19.78 -7.50
N HIS A 86 3.92 -20.15 -8.02
CA HIS A 86 5.07 -19.27 -8.07
C HIS A 86 4.84 -18.08 -9.00
N GLN A 87 4.28 -18.31 -10.20
CA GLN A 87 3.89 -17.24 -11.11
C GLN A 87 2.83 -16.30 -10.52
N ALA A 88 1.88 -16.85 -9.76
CA ALA A 88 0.90 -16.03 -9.04
C ALA A 88 1.56 -15.18 -7.93
N ALA A 89 2.59 -15.71 -7.26
CA ALA A 89 3.39 -14.94 -6.31
C ALA A 89 4.13 -13.78 -7.01
N ASP A 90 4.78 -14.03 -8.16
CA ASP A 90 5.41 -12.97 -8.97
C ASP A 90 4.39 -11.88 -9.38
N GLY A 91 3.18 -12.29 -9.76
CA GLY A 91 2.09 -11.37 -10.06
C GLY A 91 1.70 -10.48 -8.86
N LEU A 92 1.77 -11.01 -7.64
CA LEU A 92 1.48 -10.25 -6.42
C LEU A 92 2.57 -9.22 -6.09
N ASP A 93 3.81 -9.39 -6.53
CA ASP A 93 4.83 -8.33 -6.39
C ASP A 93 4.43 -7.09 -7.20
N GLU A 94 3.92 -7.26 -8.42
CA GLU A 94 3.44 -6.14 -9.22
C GLU A 94 2.20 -5.47 -8.59
N VAL A 95 1.33 -6.26 -7.96
CA VAL A 95 0.19 -5.73 -7.17
C VAL A 95 0.69 -4.95 -5.96
N ALA A 96 1.67 -5.47 -5.22
CA ALA A 96 2.25 -4.82 -4.04
C ALA A 96 2.82 -3.44 -4.40
N ASP A 97 3.53 -3.36 -5.53
CA ASP A 97 4.06 -2.11 -6.08
C ASP A 97 2.96 -1.09 -6.40
N ARG A 98 1.85 -1.53 -6.99
CA ARG A 98 0.70 -0.65 -7.28
C ARG A 98 0.04 -0.16 -6.01
N VAL A 99 -0.16 -1.03 -5.03
CA VAL A 99 -0.76 -0.67 -3.73
C VAL A 99 0.14 0.33 -2.99
N MET A 100 1.46 0.12 -3.00
CA MET A 100 2.41 1.07 -2.39
C MET A 100 2.34 2.45 -3.05
N ARG A 101 2.35 2.52 -4.39
CA ARG A 101 2.18 3.80 -5.10
C ARG A 101 0.85 4.47 -4.79
N ALA A 102 -0.23 3.69 -4.63
CA ALA A 102 -1.53 4.23 -4.22
C ALA A 102 -1.49 4.76 -2.78
N HIS A 103 -0.80 4.08 -1.88
CA HIS A 103 -0.60 4.52 -0.50
C HIS A 103 0.20 5.84 -0.42
N GLU A 104 1.30 5.94 -1.18
CA GLU A 104 2.09 7.17 -1.32
C GLU A 104 1.26 8.34 -1.89
N ALA A 105 0.46 8.07 -2.93
CA ALA A 105 -0.43 9.08 -3.51
C ALA A 105 -1.52 9.51 -2.52
N SER A 106 -2.10 8.57 -1.78
CA SER A 106 -3.10 8.83 -0.73
C SER A 106 -2.55 9.75 0.36
N GLY A 107 -1.29 9.56 0.78
CA GLY A 107 -0.63 10.41 1.77
C GLY A 107 -0.47 11.89 1.36
N ARG A 108 -0.68 12.22 0.08
CA ARG A 108 -0.64 13.60 -0.44
C ARG A 108 -2.00 14.28 -0.46
N ILE A 109 -3.08 13.54 -0.20
CA ILE A 109 -4.46 14.07 -0.26
C ILE A 109 -4.80 14.73 1.07
N ALA A 110 -5.21 16.00 1.01
CA ALA A 110 -5.86 16.68 2.13
C ALA A 110 -7.37 16.62 1.91
N TRP A 111 -8.07 15.82 2.70
CA TRP A 111 -9.54 15.77 2.67
C TRP A 111 -10.12 16.97 3.43
N HIS A 112 -10.96 17.75 2.77
CA HIS A 112 -11.70 18.82 3.42
C HIS A 112 -12.92 18.22 4.13
N THR A 113 -12.98 18.32 5.45
CA THR A 113 -14.21 18.04 6.19
C THR A 113 -15.17 19.22 6.05
N HIS A 114 -16.48 18.96 6.04
CA HIS A 114 -17.51 20.02 5.97
C HIS A 114 -17.46 21.03 7.13
N THR A 115 -16.67 20.75 8.18
CA THR A 115 -16.44 21.60 9.35
C THR A 115 -15.12 22.36 9.33
N SER A 116 -14.30 22.24 8.29
CA SER A 116 -13.08 23.03 8.18
C SER A 116 -13.41 24.39 7.55
N PRO A 117 -13.47 25.50 8.31
CA PRO A 117 -13.38 26.80 7.67
C PRO A 117 -12.07 26.79 6.89
N GLU A 118 -12.14 27.16 5.62
CA GLU A 118 -10.98 27.36 4.76
C GLU A 118 -9.88 28.01 5.63
N PRO A 119 -8.68 27.42 5.77
CA PRO A 119 -7.60 28.18 6.36
C PRO A 119 -7.46 29.37 5.42
N GLU A 120 -7.86 30.57 5.88
CA GLU A 120 -7.59 31.81 5.21
C GLU A 120 -6.17 31.65 4.71
N ARG A 121 -5.98 31.54 3.38
CA ARG A 121 -4.65 31.54 2.80
C ARG A 121 -4.05 32.78 3.39
N SER A 122 -3.15 32.59 4.36
CA SER A 122 -2.43 33.68 4.98
C SER A 122 -1.71 34.30 3.80
N ARG A 123 -2.32 35.36 3.25
CA ARG A 123 -1.67 36.34 2.42
C ARG A 123 -0.66 36.92 3.38
N ARG A 124 0.46 36.22 3.52
CA ARG A 124 1.60 36.64 4.29
C ARG A 124 2.10 37.86 3.53
N TRP A 125 1.60 39.02 3.93
CA TRP A 125 2.09 40.30 3.47
C TRP A 125 3.56 40.32 3.84
N VAL A 126 4.42 40.04 2.86
CA VAL A 126 5.84 40.30 2.99
C VAL A 126 5.95 41.82 2.92
N ASN A 127 6.06 42.46 4.09
CA ASN A 127 6.44 43.87 4.17
C ASN A 127 7.88 43.97 3.64
N VAL A 128 8.02 44.31 2.36
CA VAL A 128 9.31 44.71 1.79
C VAL A 128 9.56 46.14 2.26
N MET A 129 10.37 46.30 3.31
CA MET A 129 10.84 47.60 3.77
C MET A 129 11.93 48.07 2.80
N TRP A 130 11.59 49.04 1.95
CA TRP A 130 12.58 49.69 1.09
C TRP A 130 13.44 50.64 1.93
N CYS A 131 14.69 50.25 2.20
CA CYS A 131 15.68 51.13 2.80
C CYS A 131 16.20 52.11 1.73
N SER A 132 15.57 53.29 1.63
CA SER A 132 16.12 54.40 0.84
C SER A 132 17.15 55.14 1.68
N SER A 133 18.45 54.97 1.35
CA SER A 133 19.49 55.79 1.94
C SER A 133 19.35 57.23 1.43
N LYS A 134 18.92 58.16 2.28
CA LYS A 134 19.14 59.58 2.07
C LYS A 134 20.09 60.08 3.14
N GLU A 135 21.33 60.30 2.75
CA GLU A 135 22.27 61.07 3.54
C GLU A 135 22.08 62.57 3.24
N PRO A 136 21.85 63.43 4.24
CA PRO A 136 21.80 64.86 4.02
C PRO A 136 23.21 65.46 4.05
N ARG A 137 23.65 66.07 2.94
CA ARG A 137 24.75 67.04 2.96
C ARG A 137 24.25 68.43 2.54
N GLN A 138 24.43 69.36 3.46
CA GLN A 138 24.18 70.79 3.37
C GLN A 138 25.02 71.45 2.27
N MET A 139 24.37 72.33 1.50
CA MET A 139 24.99 73.24 0.53
C MET A 139 25.77 74.36 1.22
N LYS A 140 26.88 74.77 0.61
CA LYS A 140 27.33 76.18 0.58
C LYS A 140 27.94 76.50 -0.79
N CYS A 141 27.31 77.46 -1.49
CA CYS A 141 27.87 78.19 -2.64
C CYS A 141 29.10 78.99 -2.22
N TRP A 142 30.14 79.05 -3.05
CA TRP A 142 31.01 80.22 -3.24
C TRP A 142 31.32 80.38 -4.75
N SER A 143 31.49 81.65 -5.15
CA SER A 143 31.54 82.25 -6.50
C SER A 143 32.44 81.59 -7.54
#